data_AF-A0A251S7F6-F1
#
_entry.id   AF-A0A251S7F6-F1
#
_cell.length_a   1.000
_cell.length_b   1.000
_cell.length_c   1.000
_cell.angle_alpha   90.00
_cell.angle_beta   90.00
_cell.angle_gamma   90.00
#
_symmetry.space_group_name_H-M   'P 1'
#
loop_
_entity.id
_entity.type
_entity.pdbx_description
1 polymer ?
#
loop_
_entity_poly.entity_id
_entity_poly.type
_entity_poly.pdbx_seq_one_letter_code
_entity_poly.pdbx_strand_id
1 'polypeptide(L)'
;MYVTRSLSYYKTSPEALYLPPEGPNSGYLVIQDEESERYTFFGLFKDRYLVGLPFPQNKILTTHYSSGAGGQHHHQAGRQHHQHTSFDEVVFIPVLNQPLSLNRYYAIKPHGSHKGNEVHIALL
;
A
#
# COMPACT_ATOMS: atom_id res chain seq x y z
N MET A 1 -7.79 0.96 20.14
CA MET A 1 -7.31 2.35 19.95
C MET A 1 -6.18 2.36 18.93
N TYR A 2 -5.98 3.42 18.15
CA TYR A 2 -4.85 3.48 17.21
C TYR A 2 -3.60 4.06 17.88
N VAL A 3 -2.45 3.44 17.63
CA VAL A 3 -1.12 3.95 17.99
C VAL A 3 -0.49 4.53 16.74
N THR A 4 -0.17 5.82 16.79
CA THR A 4 0.49 6.51 15.68
C THR A 4 2.00 6.31 15.75
N ARG A 5 2.62 5.94 14.64
CA ARG A 5 4.08 5.79 14.47
C ARG A 5 4.51 6.41 13.16
N SER A 6 5.71 7.01 13.12
CA SER A 6 6.25 7.57 11.88
C SER A 6 6.79 6.47 10.98
N LEU A 7 6.85 6.73 9.66
CA LEU A 7 7.46 5.80 8.72
C LEU A 7 8.98 5.76 8.88
N SER A 8 9.61 6.89 9.22
CA SER A 8 11.04 6.96 9.57
C SER A 8 11.40 6.03 10.74
N TYR A 9 10.55 5.94 11.77
CA TYR A 9 10.76 5.06 12.92
C TYR A 9 10.87 3.59 12.51
N TYR A 10 9.99 3.10 11.63
CA TYR A 10 10.05 1.72 11.18
C TYR A 10 11.23 1.43 10.23
N LYS A 11 11.73 2.45 9.52
CA LYS A 11 12.94 2.31 8.70
C LYS A 11 14.20 2.15 9.58
N THR A 12 14.26 2.87 10.70
CA THR A 12 15.40 2.81 11.62
C THR A 12 15.31 1.66 12.60
N SER A 13 14.08 1.21 12.93
CA SER A 13 13.82 0.10 13.85
C SER A 13 12.89 -0.96 13.23
N PRO A 14 13.38 -1.79 12.30
CA PRO A 14 12.56 -2.80 11.62
C PRO A 14 11.92 -3.81 12.56
N GLU A 15 12.56 -4.13 13.68
CA GLU A 15 12.04 -5.06 14.70
C GLU A 15 10.68 -4.62 15.26
N ALA A 16 10.41 -3.31 15.29
CA ALA A 16 9.13 -2.78 15.76
C ALA A 16 7.95 -3.19 14.87
N LEU A 17 8.18 -3.64 13.63
CA LEU A 17 7.13 -4.15 12.75
C LEU A 17 6.54 -5.48 13.22
N TYR A 18 7.25 -6.22 14.07
CA TYR A 18 6.81 -7.53 14.60
C TYR A 18 6.01 -7.40 15.90
N LEU A 19 6.01 -6.22 16.52
CA LEU A 19 5.27 -5.98 17.75
C LEU A 19 3.79 -5.71 17.42
N PRO A 20 2.84 -6.39 18.10
CA PRO A 20 1.43 -6.08 17.97
C PRO A 20 1.08 -4.79 18.74
N PRO A 21 -0.02 -4.10 18.36
CA PRO A 21 -0.48 -2.93 19.09
C PRO A 21 -0.98 -3.31 20.48
N GLU A 22 -0.79 -2.43 21.46
CA GLU A 22 -1.17 -2.69 22.85
C GLU A 22 -2.70 -2.60 23.06
N GLY A 23 -3.24 -3.60 23.75
CA GLY A 23 -4.65 -3.67 24.14
C GLY A 23 -5.59 -4.25 23.07
N PRO A 24 -6.81 -4.63 23.48
CA PRO A 24 -7.80 -5.21 22.57
C PRO A 24 -8.34 -4.16 21.59
N ASN A 25 -8.62 -4.59 20.37
CA ASN A 25 -9.13 -3.77 19.26
C ASN A 25 -8.26 -2.52 19.00
N SER A 26 -6.95 -2.72 19.06
CA SER A 26 -5.96 -1.68 18.78
C SER A 26 -5.30 -1.90 17.43
N GLY A 27 -4.79 -0.83 16.83
CA GLY A 27 -4.18 -0.85 15.50
C GLY A 27 -3.05 0.16 15.39
N TYR A 28 -2.33 0.13 14.28
CA TYR A 28 -1.31 1.13 13.98
C TYR A 28 -1.82 2.13 12.95
N LEU A 29 -1.44 3.39 13.12
CA LEU A 29 -1.47 4.41 12.07
C LEU A 29 -0.03 4.82 11.77
N VAL A 30 0.43 4.51 10.57
CA VAL A 30 1.73 4.89 10.05
C VAL A 30 1.61 6.23 9.33
N ILE A 31 2.43 7.19 9.68
CA ILE A 31 2.42 8.53 9.08
C ILE A 31 3.74 8.72 8.33
N GLN A 32 3.67 9.11 7.06
CA GLN A 32 4.84 9.59 6.34
C GLN A 32 5.20 10.98 6.90
N ASP A 33 6.28 11.03 7.66
CA ASP A 33 6.91 12.22 8.22
C ASP A 33 8.02 12.74 7.28
N GLU A 34 8.52 13.94 7.55
CA GLU A 34 9.51 14.63 6.70
C GLU A 34 10.80 13.84 6.50
N GLU A 35 11.34 13.20 7.55
CA GLU A 35 12.55 12.38 7.48
C GLU A 35 12.37 11.17 6.55
N SER A 36 11.13 10.71 6.40
CA SER A 36 10.79 9.58 5.56
C SER A 36 10.52 9.95 4.10
N GLU A 37 10.41 11.25 3.77
CA GLU A 37 10.26 11.73 2.40
C GLU A 37 11.52 11.45 1.58
N ARG A 38 11.33 11.14 0.31
CA ARG A 38 12.42 10.88 -0.64
C ARG A 38 12.37 11.91 -1.74
N TYR A 39 13.54 12.29 -2.21
CA TYR A 39 13.70 13.25 -3.29
C TYR A 39 14.62 12.69 -4.37
N THR A 40 14.30 13.00 -5.62
CA THR A 40 15.11 12.70 -6.79
C THR A 40 15.74 13.97 -7.33
N PHE A 41 16.69 13.82 -8.27
CA PHE A 41 17.38 14.94 -8.94
C PHE A 41 17.94 15.96 -7.94
N PHE A 42 18.88 15.50 -7.10
CA PHE A 42 19.60 16.31 -6.11
C PHE A 42 18.70 17.06 -5.10
N GLY A 43 17.54 16.49 -4.74
CA GLY A 43 16.65 17.08 -3.75
C GLY A 43 15.54 17.98 -4.31
N LEU A 44 15.46 18.13 -5.64
CA LEU A 44 14.55 19.10 -6.26
C LEU A 44 13.12 18.57 -6.48
N PHE A 45 12.95 17.26 -6.63
CA PHE A 45 11.64 16.66 -6.88
C PHE A 45 11.32 15.60 -5.85
N LYS A 46 10.13 15.68 -5.22
CA LYS A 46 9.64 14.62 -4.34
C LYS A 46 9.44 13.34 -5.14
N ASP A 47 9.98 12.23 -4.63
CA ASP A 47 9.65 10.90 -5.11
C ASP A 47 8.20 10.59 -4.74
N ARG A 48 7.41 10.22 -5.75
CA ARG A 48 5.98 9.90 -5.58
C ARG A 48 5.74 8.40 -5.46
N TYR A 49 6.78 7.59 -5.60
CA TYR A 49 6.68 6.14 -5.50
C TYR A 49 7.04 5.68 -4.09
N LEU A 50 6.27 4.74 -3.57
CA LEU A 50 6.62 4.03 -2.34
C LEU A 50 7.55 2.88 -2.66
N VAL A 51 8.62 2.76 -1.87
CA VAL A 51 9.67 1.74 -2.09
C VAL A 51 9.47 0.51 -1.19
N GLY A 52 8.44 0.49 -0.35
CA GLY A 52 8.14 -0.65 0.49
C GLY A 52 7.03 -0.41 1.50
N LEU A 53 6.89 -1.38 2.40
CA LEU A 53 5.94 -1.39 3.51
C LEU A 53 6.61 -0.88 4.81
N PRO A 54 5.81 -0.45 5.81
CA PRO A 54 4.35 -0.33 5.78
C PRO A 54 3.85 0.88 4.99
N PHE A 55 2.62 0.83 4.49
CA PHE A 55 2.01 1.96 3.78
C PHE A 55 1.61 3.07 4.76
N PRO A 56 1.78 4.36 4.40
CA PRO A 56 1.35 5.48 5.22
C PRO A 56 -0.16 5.74 5.11
N GLN A 57 -0.82 6.02 6.23
CA GLN A 57 -2.26 6.32 6.32
C GLN A 57 -2.59 7.82 6.16
N ASN A 58 -1.59 8.70 6.09
CA ASN A 58 -1.78 10.13 5.78
C ASN A 58 -1.65 10.44 4.28
N LYS A 59 -1.69 9.43 3.41
CA LYS A 59 -1.61 9.55 1.95
C LYS A 59 -2.66 8.67 1.28
N ILE A 60 -3.21 9.15 0.17
CA ILE A 60 -3.95 8.31 -0.78
C ILE A 60 -2.91 7.74 -1.75
N LEU A 61 -2.93 6.42 -1.94
CA LEU A 61 -2.01 5.72 -2.83
C LEU A 61 -2.70 5.39 -4.14
N THR A 62 -1.94 5.40 -5.24
CA THR A 62 -2.42 4.92 -6.53
C THR A 62 -1.85 3.53 -6.79
N THR A 63 -2.71 2.52 -6.84
CA THR A 63 -2.33 1.16 -7.23
C THR A 63 -2.41 1.00 -8.74
N HIS A 64 -1.43 0.32 -9.33
CA HIS A 64 -1.37 0.02 -10.76
C HIS A 64 -1.66 -1.48 -10.96
N TYR A 65 -2.77 -1.79 -11.63
CA TYR A 65 -3.12 -3.16 -11.99
C TYR A 65 -3.06 -3.33 -13.51
N SER A 66 -2.21 -4.25 -13.96
CA SER A 66 -2.15 -4.64 -15.38
C SER A 66 -2.82 -5.99 -15.57
N SER A 67 -3.89 -6.04 -16.35
CA SER A 67 -4.48 -7.29 -16.81
C SER A 67 -4.02 -7.57 -18.24
N GLY A 68 -3.41 -8.74 -18.43
CA GLY A 68 -3.14 -9.33 -19.74
C GLY A 68 -3.84 -10.69 -19.79
N ALA A 69 -4.49 -11.00 -20.91
CA ALA A 69 -5.05 -12.32 -21.16
C ALA A 69 -3.90 -13.34 -21.36
N GLY A 70 -3.25 -13.74 -20.27
CA GLY A 70 -2.23 -14.79 -20.24
C GLY A 70 -2.91 -16.15 -20.22
N GLY A 71 -3.29 -16.66 -21.39
CA GLY A 71 -3.97 -17.95 -21.54
C GLY A 71 -3.56 -18.67 -22.81
N GLN A 72 -2.48 -19.45 -22.68
CA GLN A 72 -2.12 -20.63 -23.48
C GLN A 72 -1.59 -20.43 -24.91
N HIS A 73 -0.39 -20.98 -25.08
CA HIS A 73 0.24 -21.31 -26.34
C HIS A 73 -0.71 -22.13 -27.23
N HIS A 74 -1.29 -21.50 -28.24
CA HIS A 74 -1.63 -22.16 -29.49
C HIS A 74 -1.21 -21.26 -30.64
N HIS A 75 -0.46 -21.84 -31.56
CA HIS A 75 0.07 -21.21 -32.76
C HIS A 75 -1.03 -20.47 -33.53
N GLN A 76 -1.13 -19.16 -33.37
CA GLN A 76 -1.82 -18.30 -34.34
C GLN A 76 -1.25 -16.88 -34.24
N ALA A 77 -0.40 -16.55 -35.23
CA ALA A 77 0.10 -15.21 -35.45
C ALA A 77 -1.08 -14.27 -35.77
N GLY A 78 -1.24 -13.19 -34.98
CA GLY A 78 -2.10 -12.06 -35.38
C GLY A 78 -2.98 -11.40 -34.32
N ARG A 79 -2.98 -11.79 -33.03
CA ARG A 79 -3.78 -11.07 -32.01
C ARG A 79 -2.91 -10.08 -31.23
N GLN A 80 -3.19 -8.78 -31.40
CA GLN A 80 -2.66 -7.74 -30.53
C GLN A 80 -3.13 -8.02 -29.10
N HIS A 81 -2.20 -8.37 -28.21
CA HIS A 81 -2.48 -8.44 -26.78
C HIS A 81 -2.70 -7.02 -26.27
N HIS A 82 -3.95 -6.60 -26.14
CA HIS A 82 -4.30 -5.36 -25.45
C HIS A 82 -4.09 -5.56 -23.96
N GLN A 83 -2.91 -5.17 -23.46
CA GLN A 83 -2.67 -5.03 -22.03
C GLN A 83 -3.43 -3.80 -21.55
N HIS A 84 -4.38 -3.99 -20.63
CA HIS A 84 -5.09 -2.90 -20.01
C HIS A 84 -4.46 -2.62 -18.65
N THR A 85 -4.14 -1.35 -18.41
CA THR A 85 -3.68 -0.86 -17.13
C THR A 85 -4.80 -0.04 -16.51
N SER A 86 -5.22 -0.40 -15.29
CA SER A 86 -6.07 0.46 -14.45
C SER A 86 -5.26 1.08 -13.32
N PHE A 87 -5.68 2.28 -12.93
CA PHE A 87 -5.17 3.00 -11.78
C PHE A 87 -6.32 3.18 -10.79
N ASP A 88 -6.12 2.74 -9.56
CA ASP A 88 -7.10 2.90 -8.49
C ASP A 88 -6.48 3.66 -7.33
N GLU A 89 -7.18 4.71 -6.88
CA GLU A 89 -6.84 5.38 -5.64
C GLU A 89 -7.36 4.57 -4.46
N VAL A 90 -6.49 4.31 -3.49
CA VAL A 90 -6.75 3.45 -2.34
C VAL A 90 -6.09 4.01 -1.10
N VAL A 91 -6.80 3.96 0.02
CA VAL A 91 -6.24 4.12 1.37
C VAL A 91 -6.12 2.73 1.98
N PHE A 92 -4.94 2.41 2.51
CA PHE A 92 -4.68 1.14 3.19
C PHE A 92 -4.68 1.35 4.70
N ILE A 93 -5.51 0.61 5.42
CA ILE A 93 -5.57 0.65 6.89
C ILE A 93 -5.07 -0.69 7.43
N PRO A 94 -4.03 -0.73 8.29
CA PRO A 94 -3.55 -1.96 8.89
C PRO A 94 -4.66 -2.66 9.69
N VAL A 95 -4.71 -3.98 9.61
CA VAL A 95 -5.69 -4.78 10.37
C VAL A 95 -5.45 -4.63 11.87
N LEU A 96 -6.54 -4.54 12.64
CA LEU A 96 -6.50 -4.45 14.09
C LEU A 96 -5.91 -5.71 14.73
N ASN A 97 -5.30 -5.55 15.91
CA ASN A 97 -4.73 -6.59 16.76
C ASN A 97 -3.60 -7.40 16.11
N GLN A 98 -2.97 -6.85 15.08
CA GLN A 98 -1.93 -7.53 14.31
C GLN A 98 -0.67 -6.66 14.15
N PRO A 99 0.52 -7.27 14.13
CA PRO A 99 1.75 -6.57 13.82
C PRO A 99 1.80 -6.19 12.33
N LEU A 100 2.49 -5.10 12.02
CA LEU A 100 2.61 -4.58 10.65
C LEU A 100 3.36 -5.52 9.70
N SER A 101 4.25 -6.36 10.24
CA SER A 101 5.01 -7.39 9.51
C SER A 101 4.14 -8.40 8.77
N LEU A 102 2.86 -8.55 9.14
CA LEU A 102 1.93 -9.43 8.41
C LEU A 102 1.45 -8.83 7.09
N ASN A 103 1.72 -7.55 6.84
CA ASN A 103 1.38 -6.85 5.60
C ASN A 103 -0.10 -7.02 5.19
N ARG A 104 -0.99 -7.08 6.20
CA ARG A 104 -2.44 -7.21 6.03
C ARG A 104 -3.11 -5.85 6.22
N TYR A 105 -3.90 -5.47 5.23
CA TYR A 105 -4.56 -4.17 5.18
C TYR A 105 -5.99 -4.31 4.70
N TYR A 106 -6.85 -3.44 5.21
CA TYR A 106 -8.09 -3.08 4.54
C TYR A 106 -7.78 -2.06 3.46
N ALA A 107 -8.21 -2.34 2.23
CA ALA A 107 -8.14 -1.41 1.11
C ALA A 107 -9.48 -0.70 0.97
N ILE A 108 -9.46 0.63 1.06
CA ILE A 108 -10.65 1.47 1.00
C ILE A 108 -10.50 2.41 -0.20
N LYS A 109 -11.50 2.40 -1.08
CA LYS A 109 -11.57 3.34 -2.19
C LYS A 109 -12.14 4.68 -1.71
N PRO A 110 -11.36 5.77 -1.67
CA PRO A 110 -11.83 7.04 -1.10
C PRO A 110 -12.79 7.78 -2.05
N HIS A 111 -12.73 7.50 -3.36
CA HIS A 111 -13.44 8.25 -4.40
C HIS A 111 -14.15 7.32 -5.42
N GLY A 112 -15.09 7.85 -6.22
CA GLY A 112 -15.84 7.10 -7.25
C GLY A 112 -17.29 6.68 -6.91
N SER A 113 -17.89 5.87 -7.78
CA SER A 113 -19.28 5.38 -7.67
C SER A 113 -19.45 4.20 -6.69
N HIS A 114 -18.36 3.54 -6.32
CA HIS A 114 -18.31 2.41 -5.37
C HIS A 114 -17.61 2.79 -4.06
N LYS A 115 -17.75 4.05 -3.63
CA LYS A 115 -17.20 4.56 -2.36
C LYS A 115 -17.71 3.72 -1.19
N GLY A 116 -16.80 3.34 -0.29
CA GLY A 116 -17.14 2.58 0.92
C GLY A 116 -17.08 1.07 0.78
N ASN A 117 -16.74 0.53 -0.40
CA ASN A 117 -16.41 -0.89 -0.52
C ASN A 117 -15.06 -1.15 0.16
N GLU A 118 -15.07 -2.07 1.11
CA GLU A 118 -13.90 -2.54 1.83
C GLU A 118 -13.49 -3.91 1.28
N VAL A 119 -12.22 -4.06 0.93
CA VAL A 119 -11.64 -5.36 0.57
C VAL A 119 -10.43 -5.61 1.46
N HIS A 120 -10.38 -6.76 2.12
CA HIS A 120 -9.21 -7.18 2.87
C HIS A 120 -8.16 -7.73 1.90
N ILE A 121 -6.97 -7.13 1.89
CA ILE A 121 -5.86 -7.52 1.02
C ILE A 121 -4.69 -7.96 1.88
N ALA A 122 -4.19 -9.16 1.61
CA ALA A 122 -2.90 -9.64 2.10
C ALA A 122 -1.86 -9.45 1.01
N LEU A 123 -0.78 -8.72 1.30
CA LEU A 123 0.34 -8.53 0.39
C LEU A 123 1.44 -9.52 0.79
N LEU A 124 1.65 -10.54 -0.05
CA LEU A 124 2.68 -11.58 0.12
C LEU A 124 4.04 -11.11 -0.38
#